data_AF-A0A4Q9DR46-F1
#
_entry.id   AF-A0A4Q9DR46-F1
#
_cell.length_a   1.000
_cell.length_b   1.000
_cell.length_c   1.000
_cell.angle_alpha   90.00
_cell.angle_beta   90.00
_cell.angle_gamma   90.00
#
_symmetry.space_group_name_H-M   'P 1'
#
loop_
_entity.id
_entity.type
_entity.pdbx_description
1 polymer ?
#
loop_
_entity_poly.entity_id
_entity_poly.type
_entity_poly.pdbx_seq_one_letter_code
_entity_poly.pdbx_strand_id
1 'polypeptide(L)'
;MAMKGKLLIIGFGPGNFEHITERARTAIQESDVIIGYNTYVDLIRGLLTDQEIVRTGMTEEVSRAQEAVRQAEMGRKVAVISSGDAGVYGMAGLVYEVLIGKNWTPDTGVEVEVVPGISAINSCASLLGAPIMHDACTISLSDHLTPWEKIVRRVEAAASADFVIALYNPRSGRRTRQIVESQRIIMKYRSPDTPVGLVKSAYRDREQVILTTLGSMLEHDIGMLTTVIIGNSSTFAYHGKMITPRGYQRKYTLDTLEQPLKPHERLRPEAEPWALQNRDEEDFWESEEETPDFVQAAKAGGTGQPAYEPGIPFWGETPQGEAAAAVSGGAAVAVEARPQGAAVWSAQTRPQADQPLRSNARNPVELAKQALQTLKAKGVISGGAFTETEPKVPTVRKQVSIFEVGVSPGIANKKFTARQMALLADMAGETGELEYTPNHQVILRVQTEDPAELIGRLKQEKLLVFPLGDVAQVKACDFCNLEKDEAIPVAEQLNRLLGGVRTPKELMIGLNGCGMACYGAVMEDIGIVFRRGAYDLFLGGKKIGRNAHPAQLVAEGISAEEIVPVVEQIFRLYTEKGHPNERFHKFFKRVGDVAGFLHREHAPQVEVNAVCGD
;
A
#
# COMPACT_ATOMS: atom_id res chain seq x y z
N MET A 1 -14.36 -15.93 -47.10
CA MET A 1 -13.60 -14.93 -46.32
C MET A 1 -12.12 -15.25 -46.49
N ALA A 2 -11.21 -14.29 -46.31
CA ALA A 2 -9.79 -14.63 -46.14
C ALA A 2 -9.63 -15.41 -44.82
N MET A 3 -8.72 -16.38 -44.78
CA MET A 3 -8.37 -17.06 -43.53
C MET A 3 -7.71 -16.04 -42.59
N LYS A 4 -8.22 -15.89 -41.36
CA LYS A 4 -7.50 -15.17 -40.31
C LYS A 4 -6.28 -16.00 -39.93
N GLY A 5 -5.12 -15.36 -39.79
CA GLY A 5 -3.93 -15.99 -39.25
C GLY A 5 -4.00 -16.15 -37.73
N LYS A 6 -3.08 -16.94 -37.18
CA LYS A 6 -3.07 -17.37 -35.78
C LYS A 6 -1.67 -17.32 -35.18
N LEU A 7 -1.57 -16.76 -33.98
CA LEU A 7 -0.39 -16.82 -33.12
C LEU A 7 -0.52 -17.98 -32.14
N LEU A 8 0.39 -18.94 -32.24
CA LEU A 8 0.58 -20.05 -31.31
C LEU A 8 1.80 -19.72 -30.45
N ILE A 9 1.61 -19.30 -29.21
CA ILE A 9 2.70 -18.93 -28.31
C ILE A 9 3.04 -20.14 -27.43
N ILE A 10 4.11 -20.86 -27.75
CA ILE A 10 4.30 -22.25 -27.30
C ILE A 10 5.41 -22.35 -26.24
N GLY A 11 5.04 -22.78 -25.04
CA GLY A 11 5.96 -23.33 -24.05
C GLY A 11 6.29 -24.78 -24.39
N PHE A 12 7.52 -25.09 -24.83
CA PHE A 12 7.92 -26.46 -25.17
C PHE A 12 8.55 -27.23 -23.99
N GLY A 13 8.43 -26.74 -22.76
CA GLY A 13 8.98 -27.41 -21.59
C GLY A 13 10.52 -27.41 -21.54
N PRO A 14 11.16 -28.33 -20.80
CA PRO A 14 12.61 -28.30 -20.59
C PRO A 14 13.44 -28.52 -21.86
N GLY A 15 12.85 -28.98 -22.97
CA GLY A 15 13.56 -29.22 -24.23
C GLY A 15 14.00 -30.66 -24.47
N ASN A 16 13.55 -31.59 -23.62
CA ASN A 16 13.51 -33.02 -23.94
C ASN A 16 12.14 -33.34 -24.56
N PHE A 17 12.12 -34.15 -25.63
CA PHE A 17 10.90 -34.54 -26.31
C PHE A 17 9.86 -35.20 -25.39
N GLU A 18 10.27 -36.01 -24.40
CA GLU A 18 9.36 -36.67 -23.45
C GLU A 18 8.63 -35.70 -22.51
N HIS A 19 9.05 -34.43 -22.48
CA HIS A 19 8.47 -33.38 -21.63
C HIS A 19 7.85 -32.22 -22.44
N ILE A 20 7.70 -32.39 -23.75
CA ILE A 20 6.90 -31.51 -24.61
C ILE A 20 5.45 -32.01 -24.59
N THR A 21 4.52 -31.14 -24.19
CA THR A 21 3.08 -31.45 -24.16
C THR A 21 2.54 -31.78 -25.54
N GLU A 22 1.52 -32.64 -25.64
CA GLU A 22 0.97 -33.03 -26.94
C GLU A 22 0.43 -31.82 -27.70
N ARG A 23 -0.25 -30.89 -27.02
CA ARG A 23 -0.70 -29.65 -27.67
C ARG A 23 0.46 -28.83 -28.25
N ALA A 24 1.60 -28.75 -27.56
CA ALA A 24 2.79 -28.06 -28.08
C ALA A 24 3.38 -28.77 -29.31
N ARG A 25 3.36 -30.11 -29.36
CA ARG A 25 3.76 -30.90 -30.53
C ARG A 25 2.85 -30.61 -31.72
N THR A 26 1.53 -30.71 -31.53
CA THR A 26 0.56 -30.39 -32.58
C THR A 26 0.67 -28.94 -33.05
N ALA A 27 0.88 -27.99 -32.12
CA ALA A 27 0.99 -26.56 -32.41
C ALA A 27 2.25 -26.21 -33.23
N ILE A 28 3.39 -26.87 -32.97
CA ILE A 28 4.59 -26.75 -33.81
C ILE A 28 4.31 -27.31 -35.21
N GLN A 29 3.73 -28.51 -35.29
CA GLN A 29 3.47 -29.20 -36.56
C GLN A 29 2.46 -28.49 -37.45
N GLU A 30 1.41 -27.88 -36.88
CA GLU A 30 0.35 -27.22 -37.64
C GLU A 30 0.69 -25.80 -38.13
N SER A 31 1.86 -25.25 -37.76
CA SER A 31 2.24 -23.86 -38.05
C SER A 31 2.92 -23.71 -39.41
N ASP A 32 2.71 -22.59 -40.11
CA ASP A 32 3.43 -22.28 -41.36
C ASP A 32 4.82 -21.67 -41.10
N VAL A 33 5.00 -21.06 -39.92
CA VAL A 33 6.22 -20.37 -39.49
C VAL A 33 6.58 -20.75 -38.06
N ILE A 34 7.86 -21.03 -37.81
CA ILE A 34 8.46 -21.20 -36.49
C ILE A 34 9.39 -20.03 -36.22
N ILE A 35 9.13 -19.28 -35.15
CA ILE A 35 9.87 -18.07 -34.79
C ILE A 35 10.47 -18.25 -33.39
N GLY A 36 11.80 -18.19 -33.28
CA GLY A 36 12.50 -18.48 -32.04
C GLY A 36 13.96 -18.04 -31.99
N TYR A 37 14.55 -18.12 -30.80
CA TYR A 37 15.99 -18.03 -30.64
C TYR A 37 16.66 -19.32 -31.16
N ASN A 38 17.85 -19.20 -31.76
CA ASN A 38 18.61 -20.31 -32.35
C ASN A 38 18.59 -21.60 -31.50
N THR A 39 19.02 -21.54 -30.24
CA THR A 39 19.10 -22.71 -29.36
C THR A 39 17.74 -23.36 -29.09
N TYR A 40 16.63 -22.62 -29.16
CA TYR A 40 15.28 -23.18 -28.97
C TYR A 40 14.81 -23.92 -30.23
N VAL A 41 15.05 -23.33 -31.41
CA VAL A 41 14.81 -23.99 -32.71
C VAL A 41 15.62 -25.28 -32.82
N ASP A 42 16.86 -25.27 -32.32
CA ASP A 42 17.74 -26.43 -32.37
C ASP A 42 17.33 -27.55 -31.40
N LEU A 43 16.71 -27.23 -30.25
CA LEU A 43 16.13 -28.22 -29.34
C LEU A 43 14.89 -28.90 -29.94
N ILE A 44 13.98 -28.14 -30.57
CA ILE A 44 12.76 -28.70 -31.16
C ILE A 44 12.96 -29.27 -32.58
N ARG A 45 14.20 -29.30 -33.10
CA ARG A 45 14.49 -29.63 -34.50
C ARG A 45 13.88 -30.96 -34.98
N GLY A 46 13.76 -31.95 -34.10
CA GLY A 46 13.14 -33.25 -34.38
C GLY A 46 11.61 -33.24 -34.54
N LEU A 47 10.94 -32.09 -34.30
CA LEU A 47 9.52 -31.87 -34.56
C LEU A 47 9.25 -31.03 -35.82
N LEU A 48 10.30 -30.50 -36.46
CA LEU A 48 10.18 -29.62 -37.64
C LEU A 48 10.20 -30.46 -38.91
N THR A 49 9.37 -30.07 -39.87
CA THR A 49 9.18 -30.76 -41.16
C THR A 49 9.51 -29.81 -42.32
N ASP A 50 8.61 -28.86 -42.57
CA ASP A 50 8.54 -28.03 -43.78
C ASP A 50 8.22 -26.56 -43.47
N GLN A 51 8.13 -26.20 -42.20
CA GLN A 51 7.81 -24.85 -41.73
C GLN A 51 8.93 -23.84 -42.05
N GLU A 52 8.57 -22.59 -42.32
CA GLU A 52 9.54 -21.49 -42.46
C GLU A 52 10.15 -21.15 -41.09
N ILE A 53 11.49 -21.12 -40.99
CA ILE A 53 12.18 -20.92 -39.71
C ILE A 53 12.80 -19.52 -39.62
N VAL A 54 12.19 -18.65 -38.81
CA VAL A 54 12.73 -17.32 -38.49
C VAL A 54 13.57 -17.42 -37.20
N ARG A 55 14.89 -17.51 -37.38
CA ARG A 55 15.89 -17.48 -36.29
C ARG A 55 16.26 -16.04 -35.95
N THR A 56 16.08 -15.63 -34.69
CA THR A 56 16.59 -14.33 -34.19
C THR A 56 17.67 -14.50 -33.13
N GLY A 57 18.41 -13.43 -32.84
CA GLY A 57 19.35 -13.32 -31.74
C GLY A 57 18.67 -13.31 -30.37
N MET A 58 19.47 -13.43 -29.31
CA MET A 58 18.96 -13.47 -27.92
C MET A 58 18.44 -12.11 -27.44
N THR A 59 18.94 -11.00 -28.00
CA THR A 59 18.59 -9.61 -27.65
C THR A 59 17.49 -9.02 -28.55
N GLU A 60 16.86 -9.82 -29.40
CA GLU A 60 15.97 -9.37 -30.48
C GLU A 60 14.51 -9.79 -30.19
N GLU A 61 14.11 -9.79 -28.92
CA GLU A 61 12.81 -10.31 -28.47
C GLU A 61 11.64 -9.44 -28.99
N VAL A 62 11.81 -8.11 -29.02
CA VAL A 62 10.82 -7.17 -29.57
C VAL A 62 10.63 -7.40 -31.07
N SER A 63 11.72 -7.52 -31.83
CA SER A 63 11.69 -7.81 -33.26
C SER A 63 11.07 -9.18 -33.55
N ARG A 64 11.32 -10.18 -32.69
CA ARG A 64 10.71 -11.52 -32.77
C ARG A 64 9.19 -11.44 -32.61
N ALA A 65 8.69 -10.67 -31.64
CA ALA A 65 7.26 -10.47 -31.43
C ALA A 65 6.60 -9.66 -32.57
N GLN A 66 7.25 -8.60 -33.04
CA GLN A 66 6.79 -7.80 -34.18
C GLN A 66 6.67 -8.61 -35.47
N GLU A 67 7.69 -9.41 -35.78
CA GLU A 67 7.70 -10.29 -36.96
C GLU A 67 6.63 -11.38 -36.87
N ALA A 68 6.42 -11.95 -35.67
CA ALA A 68 5.35 -12.93 -35.46
C ALA A 68 3.96 -12.36 -35.72
N VAL A 69 3.66 -11.19 -35.14
CA VAL A 69 2.38 -10.50 -35.37
C VAL A 69 2.21 -10.15 -36.85
N ARG A 70 3.25 -9.66 -37.52
CA ARG A 70 3.23 -9.33 -38.96
C ARG A 70 2.93 -10.56 -39.84
N GLN A 71 3.52 -11.71 -39.55
CA GLN A 71 3.28 -12.96 -40.30
C GLN A 71 1.86 -13.51 -40.05
N ALA A 72 1.32 -13.39 -38.83
CA ALA A 72 -0.06 -13.76 -38.53
C ALA A 72 -1.09 -12.79 -39.16
N GLU A 73 -0.79 -11.49 -39.23
CA GLU A 73 -1.59 -10.50 -39.96
C GLU A 73 -1.67 -10.80 -41.47
N MET A 74 -0.66 -11.49 -42.02
CA MET A 74 -0.66 -11.99 -43.40
C MET A 74 -1.44 -13.31 -43.59
N GLY A 75 -2.18 -13.77 -42.59
CA GLY A 75 -3.06 -14.94 -42.68
C GLY A 75 -2.41 -16.28 -42.30
N ARG A 76 -1.14 -16.28 -41.86
CA ARG A 76 -0.38 -17.49 -41.53
C ARG A 76 -0.64 -17.98 -40.10
N LYS A 77 -0.40 -19.25 -39.84
CA LYS A 77 -0.21 -19.82 -38.51
C LYS A 77 1.27 -19.68 -38.11
N VAL A 78 1.52 -19.11 -36.94
CA VAL A 78 2.86 -18.71 -36.50
C VAL A 78 3.12 -19.21 -35.08
N ALA A 79 4.09 -20.13 -34.95
CA ALA A 79 4.58 -20.59 -33.66
C ALA A 79 5.66 -19.64 -33.10
N VAL A 80 5.42 -19.03 -31.95
CA VAL A 80 6.41 -18.26 -31.19
C VAL A 80 6.90 -19.12 -30.02
N ILE A 81 8.08 -19.72 -30.17
CA ILE A 81 8.55 -20.77 -29.25
C ILE A 81 9.34 -20.22 -28.05
N SER A 82 9.04 -20.75 -26.86
CA SER A 82 9.70 -20.44 -25.58
C SER A 82 10.05 -21.73 -24.83
N SER A 83 11.26 -21.83 -24.28
CA SER A 83 11.61 -22.96 -23.41
C SER A 83 10.97 -22.83 -22.03
N GLY A 84 10.55 -23.94 -21.43
CA GLY A 84 9.76 -23.94 -20.22
C GLY A 84 8.30 -23.65 -20.53
N ASP A 85 7.73 -22.65 -19.85
CA ASP A 85 6.40 -22.12 -20.16
C ASP A 85 6.51 -20.75 -20.83
N ALA A 86 5.60 -20.43 -21.77
CA ALA A 86 5.63 -19.17 -22.51
C ALA A 86 5.27 -17.93 -21.66
N GLY A 87 4.55 -18.09 -20.54
CA GLY A 87 4.25 -17.03 -19.59
C GLY A 87 5.33 -16.83 -18.52
N VAL A 88 6.14 -17.84 -18.21
CA VAL A 88 7.17 -17.77 -17.15
C VAL A 88 8.48 -17.22 -17.72
N TYR A 89 8.58 -15.90 -17.80
CA TYR A 89 9.70 -15.15 -18.39
C TYR A 89 9.94 -15.49 -19.88
N GLY A 90 8.90 -15.95 -20.59
CA GLY A 90 8.89 -16.26 -22.01
C GLY A 90 8.22 -15.18 -22.88
N MET A 91 7.95 -15.52 -24.13
CA MET A 91 7.49 -14.57 -25.16
C MET A 91 6.06 -14.05 -24.98
N ALA A 92 5.20 -14.67 -24.16
CA ALA A 92 3.76 -14.40 -24.17
C ALA A 92 3.39 -12.94 -23.85
N GLY A 93 3.97 -12.37 -22.78
CA GLY A 93 3.71 -10.97 -22.39
C GLY A 93 4.08 -9.99 -23.50
N LEU A 94 5.27 -10.15 -24.09
CA LEU A 94 5.78 -9.26 -25.13
C LEU A 94 4.99 -9.36 -26.46
N VAL A 95 4.47 -10.54 -26.81
CA VAL A 95 3.56 -10.67 -27.96
C VAL A 95 2.25 -9.93 -27.70
N TYR A 96 1.68 -10.02 -26.48
CA TYR A 96 0.50 -9.22 -26.12
C TYR A 96 0.79 -7.71 -26.10
N GLU A 97 1.95 -7.26 -25.61
CA GLU A 97 2.34 -5.84 -25.67
C GLU A 97 2.40 -5.30 -27.11
N VAL A 98 2.97 -6.08 -28.05
CA VAL A 98 3.02 -5.71 -29.47
C VAL A 98 1.63 -5.71 -30.12
N LEU A 99 0.75 -6.66 -29.75
CA LEU A 99 -0.64 -6.70 -30.21
C LEU A 99 -1.45 -5.51 -29.68
N ILE A 100 -1.30 -5.15 -28.41
CA ILE A 100 -1.93 -3.97 -27.79
C ILE A 100 -1.45 -2.69 -28.48
N GLY A 101 -0.15 -2.57 -28.77
CA GLY A 101 0.41 -1.46 -29.56
C GLY A 101 -0.10 -1.35 -31.01
N LYS A 102 -0.84 -2.37 -31.48
CA LYS A 102 -1.52 -2.41 -32.79
C LYS A 102 -3.06 -2.30 -32.68
N ASN A 103 -3.61 -1.99 -31.50
CA ASN A 103 -5.05 -1.96 -31.21
C ASN A 103 -5.78 -3.30 -31.46
N TRP A 104 -5.09 -4.43 -31.25
CA TRP A 104 -5.69 -5.76 -31.36
C TRP A 104 -6.82 -5.97 -30.34
N THR A 105 -7.91 -6.64 -30.76
CA THR A 105 -8.89 -7.25 -29.86
C THR A 105 -9.10 -8.73 -30.23
N PRO A 106 -9.54 -9.59 -29.30
CA PRO A 106 -9.81 -11.01 -29.58
C PRO A 106 -10.80 -11.23 -30.74
N ASP A 107 -11.83 -10.38 -30.86
CA ASP A 107 -12.88 -10.53 -31.88
C ASP A 107 -12.40 -10.09 -33.27
N THR A 108 -11.67 -8.98 -33.33
CA THR A 108 -11.35 -8.28 -34.58
C THR A 108 -10.02 -8.74 -35.18
N GLY A 109 -9.01 -8.99 -34.35
CA GLY A 109 -7.63 -9.26 -34.77
C GLY A 109 -7.35 -10.71 -35.19
N VAL A 110 -6.06 -11.06 -35.20
CA VAL A 110 -5.57 -12.44 -35.36
C VAL A 110 -5.97 -13.31 -34.17
N GLU A 111 -6.15 -14.62 -34.38
CA GLU A 111 -6.37 -15.55 -33.28
C GLU A 111 -5.08 -15.70 -32.45
N VAL A 112 -5.18 -15.80 -31.11
CA VAL A 112 -4.02 -15.95 -30.21
C VAL A 112 -4.28 -17.07 -29.22
N GLU A 113 -3.38 -18.05 -29.18
CA GLU A 113 -3.41 -19.18 -28.26
C GLU A 113 -2.07 -19.30 -27.55
N VAL A 114 -2.08 -19.31 -26.21
CA VAL A 114 -0.90 -19.62 -25.39
C VAL A 114 -0.94 -21.11 -25.05
N VAL A 115 0.05 -21.87 -25.52
CA VAL A 115 0.16 -23.31 -25.26
C VAL A 115 1.12 -23.54 -24.09
N PRO A 116 0.66 -24.15 -22.98
CA PRO A 116 1.45 -24.27 -21.76
C PRO A 116 2.54 -25.35 -21.86
N GLY A 117 3.66 -25.10 -21.15
CA GLY A 117 4.81 -26.00 -21.09
C GLY A 117 5.31 -26.25 -19.67
N ILE A 118 6.10 -27.31 -19.48
CA ILE A 118 6.65 -27.66 -18.16
C ILE A 118 7.79 -26.68 -17.81
N SER A 119 7.51 -25.74 -16.91
CA SER A 119 8.47 -24.69 -16.55
C SER A 119 9.73 -25.24 -15.84
N ALA A 120 10.79 -24.43 -15.82
CA ALA A 120 12.08 -24.83 -15.27
C ALA A 120 12.03 -25.20 -13.78
N ILE A 121 11.24 -24.47 -12.96
CA ILE A 121 11.01 -24.79 -11.54
C ILE A 121 10.52 -26.24 -11.35
N ASN A 122 9.50 -26.66 -12.12
CA ASN A 122 8.96 -28.01 -12.03
C ASN A 122 9.97 -29.04 -12.54
N SER A 123 10.61 -28.75 -13.68
CA SER A 123 11.61 -29.63 -14.32
C SER A 123 12.86 -29.84 -13.44
N CYS A 124 13.25 -28.85 -12.65
CA CYS A 124 14.38 -28.96 -11.73
C CYS A 124 13.97 -29.61 -10.41
N ALA A 125 12.76 -29.34 -9.93
CA ALA A 125 12.22 -29.95 -8.72
C ALA A 125 12.07 -31.47 -8.83
N SER A 126 11.59 -32.00 -9.96
CA SER A 126 11.44 -33.45 -10.19
C SER A 126 12.78 -34.21 -10.15
N LEU A 127 13.86 -33.59 -10.62
CA LEU A 127 15.21 -34.15 -10.53
C LEU A 127 15.72 -34.15 -9.08
N LEU A 128 15.48 -33.06 -8.35
CA LEU A 128 15.88 -32.88 -6.95
C LEU A 128 15.06 -33.72 -5.95
N GLY A 129 13.79 -34.02 -6.22
CA GLY A 129 12.89 -34.74 -5.31
C GLY A 129 11.53 -34.06 -5.17
N ALA A 130 11.28 -33.44 -4.02
CA ALA A 130 10.04 -32.71 -3.73
C ALA A 130 10.29 -31.34 -3.03
N PRO A 131 11.14 -30.45 -3.59
CA PRO A 131 11.46 -29.17 -2.95
C PRO A 131 10.32 -28.13 -3.01
N ILE A 132 9.34 -28.28 -3.90
CA ILE A 132 8.27 -27.27 -4.14
C ILE A 132 6.87 -27.75 -3.70
N MET A 133 6.81 -28.64 -2.69
CA MET A 133 5.54 -29.18 -2.16
C MET A 133 4.88 -28.25 -1.12
N HIS A 134 5.63 -27.29 -0.58
CA HIS A 134 5.09 -26.13 0.14
C HIS A 134 5.15 -24.87 -0.75
N ASP A 135 4.60 -23.78 -0.26
CA ASP A 135 4.48 -22.51 -0.98
C ASP A 135 5.84 -22.03 -1.53
N ALA A 136 5.87 -21.80 -2.85
CA ALA A 136 7.08 -21.56 -3.61
C ALA A 136 6.89 -20.38 -4.57
N CYS A 137 7.96 -19.62 -4.80
CA CYS A 137 7.96 -18.46 -5.69
C CYS A 137 9.05 -18.56 -6.77
N THR A 138 8.86 -17.85 -7.88
CA THR A 138 9.87 -17.71 -8.94
C THR A 138 10.37 -16.27 -9.01
N ILE A 139 11.69 -16.07 -9.04
CA ILE A 139 12.30 -14.73 -9.15
C ILE A 139 13.40 -14.75 -10.23
N SER A 140 13.24 -13.94 -11.26
CA SER A 140 14.28 -13.68 -12.25
C SER A 140 15.30 -12.67 -11.70
N LEU A 141 16.59 -13.03 -11.72
CA LEU A 141 17.70 -12.10 -11.39
C LEU A 141 18.18 -11.29 -12.62
N SER A 142 17.32 -11.15 -13.64
CA SER A 142 17.60 -10.32 -14.81
C SER A 142 17.13 -8.88 -14.57
N ASP A 143 18.08 -8.03 -14.19
CA ASP A 143 17.90 -6.59 -13.95
C ASP A 143 17.75 -5.72 -15.22
N HIS A 144 18.00 -6.29 -16.41
CA HIS A 144 18.00 -5.55 -17.69
C HIS A 144 16.76 -4.66 -17.93
N LEU A 145 15.57 -5.13 -17.55
CA LEU A 145 14.29 -4.43 -17.68
C LEU A 145 13.56 -4.32 -16.32
N THR A 146 14.27 -4.49 -15.21
CA THR A 146 13.69 -4.43 -13.85
C THR A 146 14.74 -3.88 -12.89
N PRO A 147 14.53 -2.68 -12.31
CA PRO A 147 15.47 -2.09 -11.35
C PRO A 147 15.85 -3.07 -10.24
N TRP A 148 17.14 -3.15 -9.92
CA TRP A 148 17.70 -4.14 -9.01
C TRP A 148 17.04 -4.09 -7.63
N GLU A 149 16.66 -2.90 -7.17
CA GLU A 149 15.98 -2.64 -5.89
C GLU A 149 14.61 -3.33 -5.83
N LYS A 150 13.95 -3.52 -6.98
CA LYS A 150 12.69 -4.28 -7.10
C LYS A 150 12.94 -5.80 -7.07
N ILE A 151 14.12 -6.26 -7.48
CA ILE A 151 14.54 -7.67 -7.34
C ILE A 151 14.91 -7.94 -5.89
N VAL A 152 15.70 -7.07 -5.25
CA VAL A 152 16.04 -7.12 -3.82
C VAL A 152 14.78 -7.28 -2.97
N ARG A 153 13.80 -6.37 -3.10
CA ARG A 153 12.53 -6.44 -2.34
C ARG A 153 11.76 -7.75 -2.54
N ARG A 154 11.80 -8.35 -3.73
CA ARG A 154 11.15 -9.65 -4.01
C ARG A 154 11.90 -10.81 -3.35
N VAL A 155 13.22 -10.81 -3.40
CA VAL A 155 14.06 -11.84 -2.74
C VAL A 155 13.94 -11.73 -1.22
N GLU A 156 13.93 -10.51 -0.70
CA GLU A 156 13.81 -10.19 0.72
C GLU A 156 12.43 -10.60 1.27
N ALA A 157 11.33 -10.25 0.59
CA ALA A 157 9.98 -10.65 1.00
C ALA A 157 9.73 -12.17 0.87
N ALA A 158 10.28 -12.83 -0.15
CA ALA A 158 10.21 -14.29 -0.27
C ALA A 158 11.02 -15.00 0.83
N ALA A 159 12.15 -14.41 1.22
CA ALA A 159 12.94 -14.91 2.35
C ALA A 159 12.19 -14.70 3.68
N SER A 160 11.65 -13.51 3.95
CA SER A 160 10.94 -13.23 5.21
C SER A 160 9.69 -14.08 5.40
N ALA A 161 8.88 -14.29 4.36
CA ALA A 161 7.61 -15.04 4.44
C ALA A 161 7.77 -16.57 4.25
N ASP A 162 8.91 -17.14 4.63
CA ASP A 162 9.30 -18.56 4.54
C ASP A 162 8.94 -19.32 3.24
N PHE A 163 9.02 -18.66 2.08
CA PHE A 163 8.85 -19.32 0.78
C PHE A 163 10.06 -20.19 0.41
N VAL A 164 9.80 -21.24 -0.37
CA VAL A 164 10.80 -21.88 -1.23
C VAL A 164 11.07 -20.97 -2.44
N ILE A 165 12.33 -20.71 -2.77
CA ILE A 165 12.70 -19.68 -3.76
C ILE A 165 13.37 -20.31 -4.98
N ALA A 166 12.74 -20.22 -6.15
CA ALA A 166 13.32 -20.62 -7.43
C ALA A 166 13.88 -19.41 -8.19
N LEU A 167 15.21 -19.29 -8.25
CA LEU A 167 15.91 -18.20 -8.94
C LEU A 167 16.16 -18.56 -10.41
N TYR A 168 15.59 -17.74 -11.29
CA TYR A 168 15.75 -17.81 -12.74
C TYR A 168 16.80 -16.81 -13.22
N ASN A 169 17.40 -17.10 -14.38
CA ASN A 169 18.41 -16.25 -15.02
C ASN A 169 19.60 -15.85 -14.09
N PRO A 170 20.05 -16.72 -13.15
CA PRO A 170 20.77 -16.31 -11.95
C PRO A 170 22.13 -15.68 -12.22
N ARG A 171 22.80 -16.10 -13.30
CA ARG A 171 24.11 -15.57 -13.71
C ARG A 171 24.20 -15.45 -15.23
N SER A 172 24.97 -14.49 -15.71
CA SER A 172 25.40 -14.39 -17.11
C SER A 172 26.82 -13.81 -17.19
N GLY A 173 27.43 -13.78 -18.37
CA GLY A 173 28.76 -13.18 -18.57
C GLY A 173 28.85 -11.68 -18.24
N ARG A 174 27.71 -10.99 -18.05
CA ARG A 174 27.64 -9.60 -17.55
C ARG A 174 27.01 -9.50 -16.15
N ARG A 175 26.11 -10.43 -15.78
CA ARG A 175 25.42 -10.46 -14.49
C ARG A 175 26.07 -11.50 -13.57
N THR A 176 27.08 -11.08 -12.81
CA THR A 176 27.86 -11.98 -11.94
C THR A 176 27.65 -11.74 -10.45
N ARG A 177 27.12 -10.58 -10.05
CA ARG A 177 26.96 -10.13 -8.65
C ARG A 177 25.58 -10.42 -8.08
N GLN A 178 24.55 -10.45 -8.93
CA GLN A 178 23.14 -10.55 -8.57
C GLN A 178 22.87 -11.78 -7.69
N ILE A 179 23.35 -12.96 -8.09
CA ILE A 179 23.22 -14.20 -7.31
C ILE A 179 23.93 -14.14 -5.94
N VAL A 180 25.02 -13.38 -5.82
CA VAL A 180 25.79 -13.23 -4.57
C VAL A 180 25.03 -12.36 -3.57
N GLU A 181 24.47 -11.24 -4.04
CA GLU A 181 23.64 -10.37 -3.19
C GLU A 181 22.31 -11.06 -2.85
N SER A 182 21.71 -11.83 -3.76
CA SER A 182 20.52 -12.64 -3.45
C SER A 182 20.79 -13.70 -2.39
N GLN A 183 21.91 -14.44 -2.46
CA GLN A 183 22.34 -15.35 -1.40
C GLN A 183 22.44 -14.59 -0.05
N ARG A 184 23.16 -13.45 -0.05
CA ARG A 184 23.37 -12.62 1.14
C ARG A 184 22.06 -12.11 1.77
N ILE A 185 21.06 -11.76 0.95
CA ILE A 185 19.73 -11.34 1.43
C ILE A 185 19.00 -12.53 2.07
N ILE A 186 18.98 -13.70 1.43
CA ILE A 186 18.26 -14.88 1.93
C ILE A 186 18.90 -15.41 3.22
N MET A 187 20.24 -15.34 3.35
CA MET A 187 20.98 -15.70 4.57
C MET A 187 20.65 -14.83 5.80
N LYS A 188 19.91 -13.72 5.65
CA LYS A 188 19.36 -12.97 6.80
C LYS A 188 18.16 -13.68 7.45
N TYR A 189 17.49 -14.59 6.73
CA TYR A 189 16.23 -15.25 7.13
C TYR A 189 16.30 -16.79 7.07
N ARG A 190 17.47 -17.36 6.78
CA ARG A 190 17.71 -18.81 6.58
C ARG A 190 19.05 -19.21 7.15
N SER A 191 19.14 -20.46 7.62
CA SER A 191 20.44 -21.03 7.98
C SER A 191 21.36 -21.12 6.75
N PRO A 192 22.68 -20.91 6.90
CA PRO A 192 23.65 -21.31 5.88
C PRO A 192 23.51 -22.78 5.45
N ASP A 193 22.98 -23.65 6.31
CA ASP A 193 22.76 -25.07 6.03
C ASP A 193 21.47 -25.39 5.26
N THR A 194 20.59 -24.39 5.04
CA THR A 194 19.33 -24.59 4.29
C THR A 194 19.63 -25.21 2.91
N PRO A 195 18.99 -26.33 2.52
CA PRO A 195 19.32 -27.01 1.27
C PRO A 195 19.08 -26.15 0.02
N VAL A 196 19.99 -26.28 -0.94
CA VAL A 196 19.93 -25.63 -2.25
C VAL A 196 20.19 -26.64 -3.36
N GLY A 197 19.24 -26.76 -4.28
CA GLY A 197 19.41 -27.50 -5.52
C GLY A 197 19.87 -26.57 -6.66
N LEU A 198 21.01 -26.88 -7.27
CA LEU A 198 21.48 -26.24 -8.49
C LEU A 198 21.26 -27.23 -9.64
N VAL A 199 20.36 -26.89 -10.57
CA VAL A 199 20.05 -27.76 -11.71
C VAL A 199 20.33 -27.01 -13.00
N LYS A 200 21.28 -27.53 -13.77
CA LYS A 200 21.79 -26.94 -15.00
C LYS A 200 21.38 -27.81 -16.18
N SER A 201 20.78 -27.21 -17.20
CA SER A 201 20.32 -27.88 -18.44
C SER A 201 19.38 -29.09 -18.21
N ALA A 202 18.42 -29.00 -17.28
CA ALA A 202 17.47 -30.08 -16.95
C ALA A 202 16.92 -30.81 -18.19
N TYR A 203 17.00 -32.14 -18.16
CA TYR A 203 16.61 -33.11 -19.18
C TYR A 203 17.33 -33.01 -20.54
N ARG A 204 18.47 -32.31 -20.64
CA ARG A 204 19.31 -32.19 -21.86
C ARG A 204 20.67 -32.86 -21.66
N ASP A 205 21.41 -33.08 -22.75
CA ASP A 205 22.73 -33.76 -22.80
C ASP A 205 23.81 -33.24 -21.83
N ARG A 206 23.63 -32.02 -21.28
CA ARG A 206 24.53 -31.39 -20.31
C ARG A 206 23.82 -31.10 -18.98
N GLU A 207 22.90 -31.98 -18.61
CA GLU A 207 22.27 -31.99 -17.29
C GLU A 207 23.34 -32.11 -16.20
N GLN A 208 23.22 -31.27 -15.17
CA GLN A 208 24.01 -31.38 -13.96
C GLN A 208 23.12 -30.99 -12.78
N VAL A 209 22.93 -31.93 -11.84
CA VAL A 209 22.16 -31.75 -10.61
C VAL A 209 23.14 -31.75 -9.44
N ILE A 210 23.16 -30.68 -8.67
CA ILE A 210 23.97 -30.54 -7.45
C ILE A 210 23.01 -30.23 -6.30
N LEU A 211 23.11 -31.00 -5.21
CA LEU A 211 22.48 -30.67 -3.94
C LEU A 211 23.57 -30.16 -2.99
N THR A 212 23.39 -28.94 -2.49
CA THR A 212 24.35 -28.22 -1.63
C THR A 212 23.57 -27.39 -0.59
N THR A 213 24.22 -26.44 0.07
CA THR A 213 23.61 -25.58 1.10
C THR A 213 23.61 -24.11 0.68
N LEU A 214 22.83 -23.28 1.37
CA LEU A 214 22.75 -21.85 1.12
C LEU A 214 24.08 -21.13 1.30
N GLY A 215 24.94 -21.58 2.22
CA GLY A 215 26.31 -21.07 2.38
C GLY A 215 27.22 -21.43 1.20
N SER A 216 27.23 -22.70 0.79
CA SER A 216 28.18 -23.22 -0.22
C SER A 216 27.70 -23.13 -1.67
N MET A 217 26.46 -22.67 -1.95
CA MET A 217 25.93 -22.64 -3.32
C MET A 217 26.78 -21.86 -4.35
N LEU A 218 27.57 -20.87 -3.91
CA LEU A 218 28.44 -20.08 -4.78
C LEU A 218 29.79 -20.76 -5.12
N GLU A 219 30.13 -21.87 -4.47
CA GLU A 219 31.32 -22.67 -4.77
C GLU A 219 31.18 -23.46 -6.09
N HIS A 220 29.95 -23.54 -6.62
CA HIS A 220 29.59 -24.32 -7.81
C HIS A 220 29.35 -23.46 -9.05
N ASP A 221 29.39 -24.07 -10.23
CA ASP A 221 29.13 -23.39 -11.50
C ASP A 221 27.63 -23.06 -11.71
N ILE A 222 27.23 -21.88 -11.26
CA ILE A 222 25.93 -21.28 -11.58
C ILE A 222 26.07 -20.45 -12.87
N GLY A 223 25.39 -20.88 -13.94
CA GLY A 223 25.38 -20.21 -15.24
C GLY A 223 23.98 -19.83 -15.73
N MET A 224 23.89 -19.37 -16.98
CA MET A 224 22.63 -18.94 -17.61
C MET A 224 21.62 -20.08 -17.78
N LEU A 225 22.10 -21.33 -17.91
CA LEU A 225 21.26 -22.53 -18.04
C LEU A 225 21.00 -23.22 -16.69
N THR A 226 21.37 -22.58 -15.56
CA THR A 226 21.13 -23.09 -14.20
C THR A 226 19.87 -22.45 -13.63
N THR A 227 18.98 -23.27 -13.05
CA THR A 227 17.95 -22.83 -12.10
C THR A 227 18.44 -23.18 -10.69
N VAL A 228 18.28 -22.25 -9.76
CA VAL A 228 18.59 -22.46 -8.34
C VAL A 228 17.28 -22.61 -7.59
N ILE A 229 17.12 -23.66 -6.78
CA ILE A 229 15.96 -23.84 -5.89
C ILE A 229 16.49 -23.85 -4.46
N ILE A 230 16.08 -22.87 -3.66
CA ILE A 230 16.49 -22.67 -2.27
C ILE A 230 15.33 -23.07 -1.36
N GLY A 231 15.61 -23.90 -0.36
CA GLY A 231 14.61 -24.38 0.60
C GLY A 231 14.03 -23.29 1.50
N ASN A 232 12.88 -23.59 2.09
CA ASN A 232 12.35 -22.87 3.25
C ASN A 232 12.89 -23.48 4.57
N SER A 233 12.48 -22.92 5.72
CA SER A 233 12.90 -23.39 7.06
C SER A 233 12.70 -24.89 7.30
N SER A 234 11.67 -25.48 6.70
CA SER A 234 11.30 -26.90 6.85
C SER A 234 12.00 -27.86 5.88
N THR A 235 12.75 -27.33 4.91
CA THR A 235 13.34 -28.12 3.82
C THR A 235 14.58 -28.88 4.28
N PHE A 236 14.66 -30.18 3.99
CA PHE A 236 15.79 -31.03 4.36
C PHE A 236 16.34 -31.83 3.17
N ALA A 237 17.56 -32.37 3.34
CA ALA A 237 18.21 -33.27 2.40
C ALA A 237 18.22 -34.71 2.94
N TYR A 238 17.86 -35.69 2.10
CA TYR A 238 17.81 -37.11 2.48
C TYR A 238 18.22 -37.99 1.29
N HIS A 239 19.30 -38.76 1.44
CA HIS A 239 19.90 -39.61 0.40
C HIS A 239 19.99 -38.95 -1.00
N GLY A 240 20.46 -37.70 -1.06
CA GLY A 240 20.60 -36.94 -2.31
C GLY A 240 19.30 -36.36 -2.88
N LYS A 241 18.19 -36.45 -2.15
CA LYS A 241 16.91 -35.78 -2.47
C LYS A 241 16.66 -34.59 -1.57
N MET A 242 16.11 -33.53 -2.16
CA MET A 242 15.66 -32.30 -1.48
C MET A 242 14.15 -32.40 -1.25
N ILE A 243 13.71 -32.27 0.00
CA ILE A 243 12.33 -32.55 0.42
C ILE A 243 11.83 -31.39 1.28
N THR A 244 10.72 -30.79 0.87
CA THR A 244 10.00 -29.78 1.65
C THR A 244 8.70 -30.41 2.15
N PRO A 245 8.56 -30.72 3.45
CA PRO A 245 7.43 -31.47 3.98
C PRO A 245 6.12 -30.68 3.91
N ARG A 246 5.02 -31.34 3.51
CA ARG A 246 3.66 -30.76 3.48
C ARG A 246 3.01 -30.65 4.87
N GLY A 247 3.72 -31.04 5.93
CA GLY A 247 3.19 -31.13 7.29
C GLY A 247 2.36 -32.39 7.59
N TYR A 248 2.31 -33.39 6.70
CA TYR A 248 1.51 -34.62 6.91
C TYR A 248 1.77 -35.33 8.25
N GLN A 249 3.02 -35.33 8.73
CA GLN A 249 3.39 -35.91 10.03
C GLN A 249 2.73 -35.23 11.25
N ARG A 250 2.16 -34.03 11.08
CA ARG A 250 1.34 -33.39 12.13
C ARG A 250 -0.03 -34.07 12.30
N LYS A 251 -0.49 -34.83 11.29
CA LYS A 251 -1.80 -35.52 11.27
C LYS A 251 -1.70 -37.05 11.17
N TYR A 252 -0.67 -37.58 10.52
CA TYR A 252 -0.57 -38.99 10.15
C TYR A 252 0.77 -39.62 10.57
N THR A 253 0.69 -40.84 11.11
CA THR A 253 1.84 -41.68 11.43
C THR A 253 2.22 -42.45 10.16
N LEU A 254 3.25 -41.99 9.44
CA LEU A 254 3.49 -42.40 8.04
C LEU A 254 3.85 -43.88 7.84
N ASP A 255 4.23 -44.58 8.90
CA ASP A 255 4.59 -46.01 8.92
C ASP A 255 3.43 -46.94 9.33
N THR A 256 2.23 -46.43 9.64
CA THR A 256 1.04 -47.25 9.97
C THR A 256 -0.04 -47.22 8.89
N LEU A 257 -0.67 -48.38 8.64
CA LEU A 257 -1.83 -48.48 7.73
C LEU A 257 -3.11 -47.95 8.39
N GLU A 258 -3.30 -48.25 9.68
CA GLU A 258 -4.37 -47.67 10.48
C GLU A 258 -3.92 -46.30 11.01
N GLN A 259 -4.72 -45.27 10.74
CA GLN A 259 -4.49 -43.90 11.16
C GLN A 259 -5.45 -43.54 12.31
N PRO A 260 -5.01 -42.76 13.32
CA PRO A 260 -5.82 -42.45 14.48
C PRO A 260 -7.00 -41.50 14.18
N LEU A 261 -6.98 -40.84 13.02
CA LEU A 261 -8.02 -39.94 12.53
C LEU A 261 -8.57 -40.46 11.20
N LYS A 262 -9.88 -40.39 11.01
CA LYS A 262 -10.53 -40.77 9.73
C LYS A 262 -10.13 -39.78 8.62
N PRO A 263 -10.22 -40.15 7.33
CA PRO A 263 -9.78 -39.29 6.23
C PRO A 263 -10.41 -37.88 6.21
N HIS A 264 -11.68 -37.76 6.61
CA HIS A 264 -12.43 -36.51 6.70
C HIS A 264 -12.30 -35.77 8.04
N GLU A 265 -11.71 -36.41 9.05
CA GLU A 265 -11.56 -35.88 10.40
C GLU A 265 -10.37 -34.91 10.43
N ARG A 266 -10.52 -33.74 11.05
CA ARG A 266 -9.43 -32.78 11.22
C ARG A 266 -8.55 -33.14 12.42
N LEU A 267 -7.44 -32.41 12.56
CA LEU A 267 -6.80 -32.29 13.86
C LEU A 267 -7.77 -31.58 14.84
N ARG A 268 -7.57 -31.81 16.13
CA ARG A 268 -8.27 -31.03 17.15
C ARG A 268 -7.64 -29.62 17.24
N PRO A 269 -8.36 -28.58 17.69
CA PRO A 269 -7.84 -27.21 17.73
C PRO A 269 -6.47 -27.07 18.40
N GLU A 270 -6.24 -27.81 19.49
CA GLU A 270 -4.99 -27.78 20.27
C GLU A 270 -3.79 -28.36 19.49
N ALA A 271 -4.06 -29.13 18.44
CA ALA A 271 -3.06 -29.69 17.53
C ALA A 271 -2.97 -28.96 16.17
N GLU A 272 -3.84 -27.98 15.89
CA GLU A 272 -3.69 -27.02 14.79
C GLU A 272 -3.93 -25.54 15.22
N PRO A 273 -3.20 -25.00 16.22
CA PRO A 273 -3.39 -23.62 16.71
C PRO A 273 -2.95 -22.52 15.71
N TRP A 274 -2.35 -22.90 14.58
CA TRP A 274 -2.09 -22.00 13.45
C TRP A 274 -3.29 -21.89 12.50
N ALA A 275 -4.34 -22.70 12.66
CA ALA A 275 -5.49 -22.67 11.78
C ALA A 275 -6.40 -21.47 12.13
N LEU A 276 -6.81 -20.73 11.10
CA LEU A 276 -7.63 -19.51 11.20
C LEU A 276 -8.94 -19.69 11.99
N GLN A 277 -9.43 -20.93 12.14
CA GLN A 277 -10.67 -21.25 12.85
C GLN A 277 -10.48 -21.44 14.37
N ASN A 278 -9.23 -21.37 14.85
CA ASN A 278 -8.82 -21.60 16.24
C ASN A 278 -8.12 -20.37 16.85
N ARG A 279 -8.29 -19.20 16.23
CA ARG A 279 -7.85 -17.88 16.74
C ARG A 279 -9.08 -17.01 16.88
N ASP A 280 -9.21 -16.31 17.99
CA ASP A 280 -10.25 -15.32 18.20
C ASP A 280 -9.95 -14.05 17.39
N GLU A 281 -10.95 -13.20 17.12
CA GLU A 281 -10.75 -12.00 16.27
C GLU A 281 -9.86 -10.93 16.94
N GLU A 282 -9.72 -10.96 18.27
CA GLU A 282 -8.85 -10.08 19.05
C GLU A 282 -7.36 -10.51 18.97
N ASP A 283 -7.09 -11.82 19.07
CA ASP A 283 -5.76 -12.45 18.94
C ASP A 283 -5.03 -12.11 17.61
N PHE A 284 -5.77 -11.65 16.61
CA PHE A 284 -5.24 -11.40 15.26
C PHE A 284 -4.29 -10.20 15.15
N TRP A 285 -4.28 -9.31 16.15
CA TRP A 285 -3.55 -8.03 16.09
C TRP A 285 -2.48 -7.84 17.18
N GLU A 286 -2.42 -8.69 18.21
CA GLU A 286 -1.45 -8.53 19.31
C GLU A 286 -0.10 -9.25 19.08
N SER A 287 0.01 -10.10 18.04
CA SER A 287 1.12 -11.07 17.90
C SER A 287 2.38 -10.64 17.09
N GLU A 288 2.66 -9.33 16.95
CA GLU A 288 3.87 -8.84 16.23
C GLU A 288 5.07 -8.48 17.12
N GLU A 289 5.06 -8.76 18.43
CA GLU A 289 6.23 -8.62 19.33
C GLU A 289 7.32 -9.71 19.13
N GLU A 290 7.74 -10.01 17.88
CA GLU A 290 9.07 -10.62 17.63
C GLU A 290 9.52 -10.44 16.15
N THR A 291 10.07 -9.26 15.82
CA THR A 291 10.81 -9.06 14.56
C THR A 291 12.33 -9.12 14.77
N PRO A 292 13.08 -9.98 14.04
CA PRO A 292 14.54 -10.03 14.15
C PRO A 292 15.23 -8.72 13.74
N ASP A 293 16.35 -8.41 14.39
CA ASP A 293 17.07 -7.13 14.26
C ASP A 293 17.74 -6.95 12.88
N PHE A 294 17.23 -6.00 12.08
CA PHE A 294 17.71 -5.73 10.72
C PHE A 294 18.58 -4.46 10.60
N VAL A 295 18.76 -3.67 11.68
CA VAL A 295 19.19 -2.25 11.59
C VAL A 295 20.63 -2.01 12.05
N GLN A 296 21.58 -2.84 11.59
CA GLN A 296 23.02 -2.57 11.80
C GLN A 296 23.90 -2.53 10.53
N ALA A 297 23.46 -3.08 9.40
CA ALA A 297 24.31 -3.23 8.21
C ALA A 297 24.60 -1.92 7.43
N ALA A 298 23.87 -0.83 7.69
CA ALA A 298 23.88 0.39 6.86
C ALA A 298 24.83 1.52 7.35
N LYS A 299 25.53 1.35 8.49
CA LYS A 299 26.36 2.42 9.10
C LYS A 299 27.82 2.48 8.61
N ALA A 300 28.18 1.81 7.51
CA ALA A 300 29.57 1.69 7.04
C ALA A 300 29.75 2.02 5.53
N GLY A 301 30.20 3.26 5.25
CA GLY A 301 30.54 3.75 3.91
C GLY A 301 29.34 4.26 3.09
N GLY A 302 29.48 5.31 2.28
CA GLY A 302 30.64 6.17 2.03
C GLY A 302 30.26 7.32 1.09
N THR A 303 30.86 8.51 1.23
CA THR A 303 30.43 9.72 0.50
C THR A 303 30.72 9.65 -1.00
N GLY A 304 29.70 9.75 -1.84
CA GLY A 304 29.84 9.80 -3.30
C GLY A 304 28.56 10.12 -4.06
N GLN A 305 28.28 11.40 -4.29
CA GLN A 305 27.28 11.85 -5.27
C GLN A 305 27.93 12.02 -6.65
N PRO A 306 27.34 11.49 -7.74
CA PRO A 306 27.47 12.02 -9.08
C PRO A 306 26.32 13.01 -9.36
N ALA A 307 26.63 14.20 -9.86
CA ALA A 307 25.63 15.15 -10.34
C ALA A 307 25.11 14.74 -11.74
N TYR A 308 23.95 15.27 -12.13
CA TYR A 308 23.38 15.12 -13.48
C TYR A 308 22.80 16.46 -13.96
N GLU A 309 23.26 16.95 -15.11
CA GLU A 309 22.83 18.23 -15.69
C GLU A 309 21.66 18.05 -16.69
N PRO A 310 20.69 18.98 -16.75
CA PRO A 310 19.56 18.87 -17.67
C PRO A 310 19.70 19.69 -18.97
N GLY A 311 19.34 19.06 -20.08
CA GLY A 311 19.01 19.66 -21.39
C GLY A 311 18.22 18.63 -22.22
N ILE A 312 17.42 18.98 -23.23
CA ILE A 312 17.19 20.25 -23.95
C ILE A 312 15.67 20.33 -24.33
N PRO A 313 15.18 21.28 -25.15
CA PRO A 313 14.45 22.49 -24.75
C PRO A 313 12.90 22.38 -24.77
N PHE A 314 12.26 23.41 -24.22
CA PHE A 314 10.83 23.74 -24.35
C PHE A 314 10.64 24.89 -25.36
N TRP A 315 9.54 24.94 -26.11
CA TRP A 315 9.22 26.02 -27.07
C TRP A 315 8.01 26.84 -26.60
N GLY A 316 8.05 28.17 -26.75
CA GLY A 316 6.89 29.07 -26.60
C GLY A 316 7.15 30.24 -25.65
N GLU A 317 7.28 31.45 -26.18
CA GLU A 317 7.72 32.65 -25.44
C GLU A 317 6.58 33.65 -25.14
N THR A 318 6.40 33.98 -23.85
CA THR A 318 6.17 35.37 -23.33
C THR A 318 4.93 36.17 -23.80
N PRO A 319 4.67 37.40 -23.29
CA PRO A 319 5.21 38.08 -22.10
C PRO A 319 4.15 38.46 -21.05
N GLN A 320 4.61 38.80 -19.83
CA GLN A 320 3.90 39.66 -18.89
C GLN A 320 4.78 40.87 -18.55
N GLY A 321 4.15 42.03 -18.35
CA GLY A 321 4.80 43.27 -17.95
C GLY A 321 4.57 43.60 -16.46
N GLU A 322 5.57 44.28 -15.91
CA GLU A 322 5.57 45.35 -14.88
C GLU A 322 4.23 45.87 -14.33
N ALA A 323 4.13 46.39 -13.10
CA ALA A 323 4.99 46.38 -11.90
C ALA A 323 4.25 47.10 -10.73
N ALA A 324 4.77 46.96 -9.49
CA ALA A 324 4.51 47.85 -8.33
C ALA A 324 3.05 47.93 -7.78
N ALA A 325 2.76 48.47 -6.58
CA ALA A 325 3.46 48.47 -5.28
C ALA A 325 2.51 48.97 -4.14
N ALA A 326 2.95 48.83 -2.88
CA ALA A 326 2.75 49.79 -1.77
C ALA A 326 1.41 49.90 -0.95
N VAL A 327 1.56 49.81 0.39
CA VAL A 327 1.12 50.79 1.45
C VAL A 327 -0.28 50.72 2.13
N SER A 328 -0.29 50.11 3.33
CA SER A 328 -0.77 50.56 4.69
C SER A 328 -2.20 51.07 5.03
N GLY A 329 -2.61 50.80 6.29
CA GLY A 329 -3.63 51.54 7.08
C GLY A 329 -4.98 50.80 7.30
N GLY A 330 -5.76 50.94 8.38
CA GLY A 330 -5.71 51.77 9.61
C GLY A 330 -6.82 51.36 10.64
N ALA A 331 -7.14 52.15 11.68
CA ALA A 331 -8.01 51.77 12.84
C ALA A 331 -8.89 52.96 13.35
N ALA A 332 -9.84 52.93 14.32
CA ALA A 332 -10.38 51.98 15.34
C ALA A 332 -11.77 52.51 15.88
N VAL A 333 -12.24 52.08 17.09
CA VAL A 333 -13.34 52.65 17.97
C VAL A 333 -14.80 52.23 17.58
N ALA A 334 -15.80 51.82 18.40
CA ALA A 334 -16.17 51.78 19.87
C ALA A 334 -17.09 52.96 20.35
N VAL A 335 -18.02 52.93 21.36
CA VAL A 335 -18.62 51.95 22.34
C VAL A 335 -20.08 52.44 22.70
N GLU A 336 -20.95 51.84 23.56
CA GLU A 336 -21.17 52.14 25.02
C GLU A 336 -22.51 51.57 25.63
N ALA A 337 -22.73 51.79 26.94
CA ALA A 337 -23.75 51.39 27.98
C ALA A 337 -25.29 51.27 27.67
N ARG A 338 -26.20 50.59 28.44
CA ARG A 338 -26.53 50.38 29.91
C ARG A 338 -27.27 51.57 30.62
N PRO A 339 -27.96 51.44 31.80
CA PRO A 339 -28.36 50.32 32.71
C PRO A 339 -29.93 50.25 32.92
N GLN A 340 -30.69 50.09 34.05
CA GLN A 340 -30.52 49.89 35.54
C GLN A 340 -31.85 49.48 36.30
N GLY A 341 -31.79 48.70 37.41
CA GLY A 341 -32.66 48.77 38.65
C GLY A 341 -34.05 48.07 38.73
N ALA A 342 -34.66 47.76 39.91
CA ALA A 342 -34.18 47.62 41.32
C ALA A 342 -35.22 47.02 42.34
N ALA A 343 -34.76 46.18 43.31
CA ALA A 343 -35.31 45.84 44.67
C ALA A 343 -36.75 45.18 44.79
N VAL A 344 -37.27 44.61 45.91
CA VAL A 344 -37.16 44.83 47.40
C VAL A 344 -37.48 43.54 48.24
N TRP A 345 -36.80 43.34 49.40
CA TRP A 345 -37.08 42.60 50.68
C TRP A 345 -37.96 41.31 50.81
N SER A 346 -37.81 40.44 51.84
CA SER A 346 -36.75 40.26 52.88
C SER A 346 -36.92 38.96 53.71
N ALA A 347 -35.81 38.53 54.37
CA ALA A 347 -35.71 37.52 55.46
C ALA A 347 -35.82 36.03 55.04
N GLN A 348 -35.23 35.04 55.73
CA GLN A 348 -34.16 34.92 56.75
C GLN A 348 -33.67 33.43 56.78
N THR A 349 -32.61 32.99 57.47
CA THR A 349 -31.65 33.57 58.44
C THR A 349 -30.18 33.47 57.98
N ARG A 350 -29.39 34.46 58.42
CA ARG A 350 -27.95 34.74 58.23
C ARG A 350 -26.95 33.58 58.48
N PRO A 351 -25.66 33.71 58.06
CA PRO A 351 -25.12 34.54 56.96
C PRO A 351 -24.18 33.76 56.00
N GLN A 352 -24.10 34.19 54.73
CA GLN A 352 -23.03 33.78 53.82
C GLN A 352 -21.74 34.58 54.10
N ALA A 353 -20.59 33.97 53.82
CA ALA A 353 -19.30 34.65 53.72
C ALA A 353 -18.96 34.95 52.25
N ASP A 354 -18.09 35.95 52.04
CA ASP A 354 -17.79 36.52 50.72
C ASP A 354 -17.07 35.60 49.73
N GLN A 355 -17.36 35.87 48.45
CA GLN A 355 -16.44 35.85 47.30
C GLN A 355 -15.36 34.74 47.23
N PRO A 356 -15.42 33.82 46.25
CA PRO A 356 -14.18 33.25 45.72
C PRO A 356 -13.36 34.38 45.10
N LEU A 357 -12.32 34.80 45.82
CA LEU A 357 -11.33 35.78 45.37
C LEU A 357 -10.77 35.38 44.00
N ARG A 358 -10.39 36.39 43.20
CA ARG A 358 -9.65 36.20 41.94
C ARG A 358 -8.50 35.21 42.13
N SER A 359 -8.28 34.37 41.12
CA SER A 359 -7.33 33.25 41.10
C SER A 359 -5.85 33.65 41.13
N ASN A 360 -5.42 34.33 42.19
CA ASN A 360 -4.02 34.44 42.58
C ASN A 360 -3.62 33.17 43.33
N ALA A 361 -3.43 32.08 42.58
CA ALA A 361 -2.81 30.85 43.08
C ALA A 361 -1.33 31.14 43.43
N ARG A 362 -1.10 31.65 44.65
CA ARG A 362 0.25 31.88 45.18
C ARG A 362 1.05 30.59 45.10
N ASN A 363 2.25 30.69 44.55
CA ASN A 363 3.08 29.53 44.28
C ASN A 363 3.39 28.83 45.64
N PRO A 364 3.27 27.49 45.77
CA PRO A 364 3.64 26.77 46.99
C PRO A 364 5.03 27.12 47.52
N VAL A 365 5.97 27.48 46.64
CA VAL A 365 7.32 27.95 46.99
C VAL A 365 7.30 29.27 47.79
N GLU A 366 6.37 30.19 47.52
CA GLU A 366 6.24 31.45 48.29
C GLU A 366 5.72 31.20 49.70
N LEU A 367 4.71 30.33 49.84
CA LEU A 367 4.16 29.93 51.13
C LEU A 367 5.23 29.21 51.98
N ALA A 368 6.03 28.34 51.37
CA ALA A 368 7.17 27.70 52.01
C ALA A 368 8.24 28.73 52.47
N LYS A 369 8.56 29.73 51.62
CA LYS A 369 9.51 30.81 51.97
C LYS A 369 8.99 31.69 53.13
N GLN A 370 7.69 32.04 53.15
CA GLN A 370 7.08 32.79 54.26
C GLN A 370 7.06 31.98 55.57
N ALA A 371 6.78 30.68 55.52
CA ALA A 371 6.88 29.81 56.68
C ALA A 371 8.32 29.76 57.22
N LEU A 372 9.32 29.62 56.34
CA LEU A 372 10.73 29.58 56.72
C LEU A 372 11.21 30.90 57.36
N GLN A 373 10.80 32.05 56.80
CA GLN A 373 11.05 33.36 57.41
C GLN A 373 10.38 33.51 58.78
N THR A 374 9.15 33.03 58.93
CA THR A 374 8.41 33.08 60.21
C THR A 374 9.08 32.22 61.29
N LEU A 375 9.61 31.05 60.94
CA LEU A 375 10.36 30.18 61.86
C LEU A 375 11.72 30.77 62.27
N LYS A 376 12.43 31.43 61.33
CA LYS A 376 13.65 32.19 61.65
C LYS A 376 13.35 33.39 62.56
N ALA A 377 12.29 34.16 62.28
CA ALA A 377 11.88 35.30 63.10
C ALA A 377 11.43 34.92 64.51
N LYS A 378 10.96 33.68 64.71
CA LYS A 378 10.63 33.10 66.04
C LYS A 378 11.83 32.42 66.73
N GLY A 379 13.04 32.50 66.17
CA GLY A 379 14.25 31.95 66.79
C GLY A 379 14.33 30.41 66.82
N VAL A 380 13.48 29.70 66.09
CA VAL A 380 13.35 28.23 66.15
C VAL A 380 14.49 27.50 65.41
N ILE A 381 15.25 28.22 64.58
CA ILE A 381 16.35 27.68 63.76
C ILE A 381 17.52 28.66 63.74
N SER A 382 18.70 28.21 64.20
CA SER A 382 19.96 28.95 64.15
C SER A 382 20.60 28.88 62.76
N GLY A 383 21.43 29.89 62.44
CA GLY A 383 21.91 30.14 61.09
C GLY A 383 23.03 29.22 60.62
N GLY A 384 22.69 28.02 60.14
CA GLY A 384 23.54 27.27 59.23
C GLY A 384 23.48 27.87 57.82
N ALA A 385 24.63 28.15 57.21
CA ALA A 385 24.73 28.63 55.84
C ALA A 385 24.50 27.48 54.85
N PHE A 386 23.24 27.18 54.54
CA PHE A 386 22.92 26.42 53.34
C PHE A 386 23.31 27.25 52.13
N THR A 387 24.17 26.70 51.29
CA THR A 387 24.44 27.25 49.96
C THR A 387 23.13 27.34 49.18
N GLU A 388 22.93 28.44 48.46
CA GLU A 388 22.01 28.44 47.33
C GLU A 388 22.65 27.60 46.21
N THR A 389 22.54 26.28 46.34
CA THR A 389 22.17 25.53 45.13
C THR A 389 20.88 26.17 44.66
N GLU A 390 20.91 26.79 43.47
CA GLU A 390 19.67 27.17 42.81
C GLU A 390 18.68 26.01 42.93
N PRO A 391 17.38 26.25 43.17
CA PRO A 391 16.43 25.20 42.89
C PRO A 391 16.65 24.85 41.42
N LYS A 392 17.20 23.65 41.15
CA LYS A 392 17.01 23.01 39.85
C LYS A 392 15.50 23.03 39.67
N VAL A 393 15.01 23.99 38.89
CA VAL A 393 13.61 24.08 38.46
C VAL A 393 13.32 22.66 38.03
N PRO A 394 12.45 21.90 38.73
CA PRO A 394 12.38 20.46 38.58
C PRO A 394 12.00 20.24 37.14
N THR A 395 13.00 19.87 36.31
CA THR A 395 13.04 20.29 34.90
C THR A 395 11.75 19.85 34.31
N VAL A 396 10.87 20.82 34.01
CA VAL A 396 9.47 20.53 33.73
C VAL A 396 9.54 19.47 32.68
N ARG A 397 9.11 18.25 33.03
CA ARG A 397 9.06 17.13 32.08
C ARG A 397 7.97 17.58 31.13
N LYS A 398 8.38 18.39 30.14
CA LYS A 398 7.53 18.94 29.09
C LYS A 398 6.75 17.75 28.64
N GLN A 399 5.44 17.81 28.82
CA GLN A 399 4.62 16.63 28.69
C GLN A 399 4.70 16.25 27.22
N VAL A 400 5.52 15.23 26.91
CA VAL A 400 5.83 14.81 25.55
C VAL A 400 4.61 14.06 25.03
N SER A 401 3.55 14.83 24.79
CA SER A 401 2.34 14.39 24.15
C SER A 401 2.71 13.94 22.75
N ILE A 402 2.25 12.73 22.39
CA ILE A 402 2.22 12.32 21.00
C ILE A 402 1.39 13.36 20.25
N PHE A 403 2.02 14.03 19.29
CA PHE A 403 1.37 14.94 18.38
C PHE A 403 0.96 14.16 17.14
N GLU A 404 -0.34 14.16 16.85
CA GLU A 404 -0.92 13.49 15.69
C GLU A 404 -1.40 14.51 14.67
N VAL A 405 -1.15 14.26 13.38
CA VAL A 405 -1.64 15.13 12.31
C VAL A 405 -1.90 14.34 11.02
N GLY A 406 -3.02 14.62 10.35
CA GLY A 406 -3.35 14.04 9.05
C GLY A 406 -2.61 14.77 7.93
N VAL A 407 -2.00 14.03 7.00
CA VAL A 407 -1.16 14.59 5.93
C VAL A 407 -1.52 13.98 4.57
N SER A 408 -1.72 14.80 3.54
CA SER A 408 -2.09 14.32 2.19
C SER A 408 -1.42 15.14 1.09
N PRO A 409 -1.11 14.57 -0.10
CA PRO A 409 -0.50 15.29 -1.21
C PRO A 409 -1.54 15.98 -2.11
N GLY A 410 -2.83 15.96 -1.73
CA GLY A 410 -3.91 16.68 -2.39
C GLY A 410 -5.32 16.18 -2.02
N ILE A 411 -6.33 17.03 -2.21
CA ILE A 411 -7.74 16.66 -1.99
C ILE A 411 -8.19 15.59 -2.99
N ALA A 412 -7.72 15.68 -4.24
CA ALA A 412 -7.84 14.65 -5.27
C ALA A 412 -6.54 13.85 -5.44
N ASN A 413 -5.40 14.51 -5.71
CA ASN A 413 -4.10 13.85 -5.85
C ASN A 413 -3.73 12.98 -4.63
N LYS A 414 -3.65 11.66 -4.81
CA LYS A 414 -3.21 10.68 -3.79
C LYS A 414 -1.78 10.17 -3.98
N LYS A 415 -1.00 10.79 -4.86
CA LYS A 415 0.40 10.42 -5.15
C LYS A 415 1.35 11.32 -4.38
N PHE A 416 2.01 10.77 -3.37
CA PHE A 416 3.15 11.42 -2.73
C PHE A 416 4.39 11.31 -3.64
N THR A 417 5.17 12.38 -3.72
CA THR A 417 6.50 12.34 -4.33
C THR A 417 7.51 11.63 -3.41
N ALA A 418 8.62 11.13 -3.98
CA ALA A 418 9.70 10.54 -3.18
C ALA A 418 10.27 11.52 -2.13
N ARG A 419 10.29 12.83 -2.43
CA ARG A 419 10.71 13.89 -1.51
C ARG A 419 9.73 14.07 -0.34
N GLN A 420 8.43 14.04 -0.61
CA GLN A 420 7.40 14.09 0.43
C GLN A 420 7.39 12.83 1.32
N MET A 421 7.58 11.64 0.74
CA MET A 421 7.70 10.41 1.53
C MET A 421 8.98 10.36 2.36
N ALA A 422 10.10 10.84 1.82
CA ALA A 422 11.35 10.97 2.57
C ALA A 422 11.20 11.98 3.73
N LEU A 423 10.50 13.10 3.52
CA LEU A 423 10.18 14.04 4.60
C LEU A 423 9.31 13.38 5.68
N LEU A 424 8.25 12.66 5.30
CA LEU A 424 7.39 11.97 6.28
C LEU A 424 8.16 10.93 7.11
N ALA A 425 9.05 10.16 6.48
CA ALA A 425 9.90 9.20 7.18
C ALA A 425 10.93 9.87 8.10
N ASP A 426 11.60 10.94 7.64
CA ASP A 426 12.54 11.74 8.44
C ASP A 426 11.86 12.41 9.64
N MET A 427 10.60 12.84 9.48
CA MET A 427 9.82 13.47 10.54
C MET A 427 9.25 12.46 11.53
N ALA A 428 8.91 11.24 11.10
CA ALA A 428 8.54 10.15 12.00
C ALA A 428 9.74 9.63 12.81
N GLY A 429 10.89 9.48 12.15
CA GLY A 429 12.09 8.87 12.73
C GLY A 429 11.88 7.41 13.13
N GLU A 430 12.69 6.92 14.06
CA GLU A 430 12.67 5.52 14.54
C GLU A 430 11.55 5.25 15.57
N THR A 431 10.83 6.27 16.03
CA THR A 431 9.88 6.19 17.17
C THR A 431 8.53 6.86 16.91
N GLY A 432 8.26 7.25 15.66
CA GLY A 432 7.00 7.84 15.23
C GLY A 432 6.27 6.96 14.21
N GLU A 433 4.96 7.13 14.11
CA GLU A 433 4.10 6.30 13.25
C GLU A 433 3.67 7.04 11.99
N LEU A 434 3.44 6.27 10.92
CA LEU A 434 2.88 6.72 9.64
C LEU A 434 1.71 5.80 9.24
N GLU A 435 0.53 6.02 9.82
CA GLU A 435 -0.67 5.22 9.53
C GLU A 435 -1.34 5.68 8.24
N TYR A 436 -1.49 4.80 7.24
CA TYR A 436 -2.22 5.14 6.01
C TYR A 436 -3.73 4.84 6.14
N THR A 437 -4.55 5.88 6.02
CA THR A 437 -6.00 5.80 6.31
C THR A 437 -6.88 5.58 5.07
N PRO A 438 -8.11 5.04 5.23
CA PRO A 438 -9.14 4.99 4.18
C PRO A 438 -9.53 6.38 3.59
N ASN A 439 -9.21 7.46 4.31
CA ASN A 439 -9.41 8.84 3.85
C ASN A 439 -8.27 9.32 2.91
N HIS A 440 -7.33 8.44 2.57
CA HIS A 440 -6.17 8.69 1.69
C HIS A 440 -5.28 9.84 2.19
N GLN A 441 -5.11 9.89 3.51
CA GLN A 441 -4.11 10.67 4.22
C GLN A 441 -3.25 9.74 5.09
N VAL A 442 -2.01 10.13 5.33
CA VAL A 442 -1.13 9.51 6.31
C VAL A 442 -1.29 10.25 7.63
N ILE A 443 -1.65 9.58 8.71
CA ILE A 443 -1.54 10.13 10.07
C ILE A 443 -0.08 9.99 10.49
N LEU A 444 0.57 11.13 10.73
CA LEU A 444 1.89 11.22 11.33
C LEU A 444 1.71 11.36 12.85
N ARG A 445 2.18 10.38 13.64
CA ARG A 445 2.23 10.46 15.11
C ARG A 445 3.67 10.58 15.58
N VAL A 446 4.02 11.64 16.30
CA VAL A 446 5.40 11.86 16.78
C VAL A 446 5.47 12.47 18.16
N GLN A 447 6.55 12.16 18.87
CA GLN A 447 6.95 12.88 20.08
C GLN A 447 7.71 14.16 19.68
N THR A 448 7.10 15.33 19.84
CA THR A 448 7.74 16.63 19.56
C THR A 448 7.43 17.67 20.63
N GLU A 449 8.38 18.57 20.86
CA GLU A 449 8.18 19.78 21.67
C GLU A 449 7.74 21.00 20.83
N ASP A 450 7.84 20.93 19.50
CA ASP A 450 7.39 21.98 18.57
C ASP A 450 6.56 21.39 17.40
N PRO A 451 5.22 21.36 17.55
CA PRO A 451 4.31 21.02 16.45
C PRO A 451 4.22 22.09 15.35
N ALA A 452 4.61 23.33 15.60
CA ALA A 452 4.48 24.43 14.65
C ALA A 452 5.57 24.39 13.57
N GLU A 453 6.82 24.10 13.97
CA GLU A 453 7.92 23.81 13.03
C GLU A 453 7.57 22.61 12.14
N LEU A 454 7.08 21.53 12.75
CA LEU A 454 6.63 20.30 12.09
C LEU A 454 5.58 20.61 11.00
N ILE A 455 4.49 21.31 11.35
CA ILE A 455 3.46 21.74 10.37
C ILE A 455 4.05 22.64 9.28
N GLY A 456 5.03 23.48 9.63
CA GLY A 456 5.78 24.31 8.69
C GLY A 456 6.53 23.50 7.64
N ARG A 457 7.29 22.48 8.07
CA ARG A 457 8.05 21.58 7.18
C ARG A 457 7.15 20.84 6.20
N LEU A 458 6.01 20.30 6.66
CA LEU A 458 5.03 19.64 5.77
C LEU A 458 4.50 20.59 4.69
N LYS A 459 4.13 21.82 5.07
CA LYS A 459 3.58 22.83 4.14
C LYS A 459 4.61 23.34 3.12
N GLN A 460 5.91 23.35 3.46
CA GLN A 460 6.98 23.68 2.52
C GLN A 460 7.06 22.67 1.37
N GLU A 461 6.82 21.39 1.64
CA GLU A 461 6.70 20.32 0.61
C GLU A 461 5.30 20.24 -0.03
N LYS A 462 4.49 21.31 0.08
CA LYS A 462 3.13 21.42 -0.46
C LYS A 462 2.16 20.33 0.00
N LEU A 463 2.42 19.71 1.15
CA LEU A 463 1.49 18.76 1.76
C LEU A 463 0.33 19.52 2.42
N LEU A 464 -0.88 18.99 2.25
CA LEU A 464 -2.04 19.40 3.03
C LEU A 464 -1.96 18.76 4.42
N VAL A 465 -2.37 19.52 5.43
CA VAL A 465 -2.17 19.19 6.84
C VAL A 465 -3.47 19.44 7.60
N PHE A 466 -3.99 18.41 8.26
CA PHE A 466 -5.33 18.37 8.86
C PHE A 466 -5.26 18.04 10.36
N PRO A 467 -6.02 18.74 11.22
CA PRO A 467 -6.26 18.28 12.59
C PRO A 467 -7.10 17.00 12.59
N LEU A 468 -6.92 16.16 13.60
CA LEU A 468 -7.68 14.93 13.79
C LEU A 468 -8.81 15.11 14.83
N GLY A 469 -9.71 14.12 14.91
CA GLY A 469 -10.85 14.11 15.82
C GLY A 469 -12.09 14.76 15.23
N ASP A 470 -12.89 15.42 16.08
CA ASP A 470 -14.21 15.95 15.70
C ASP A 470 -14.13 17.25 14.89
N VAL A 471 -13.76 17.09 13.62
CA VAL A 471 -13.66 18.13 12.58
C VAL A 471 -14.28 17.67 11.26
N ALA A 472 -14.54 18.60 10.34
CA ALA A 472 -14.88 18.24 8.96
C ALA A 472 -13.64 17.89 8.13
N GLN A 473 -13.74 16.81 7.36
CA GLN A 473 -12.73 16.32 6.43
C GLN A 473 -13.30 16.30 5.01
N VAL A 474 -12.53 16.80 4.03
CA VAL A 474 -12.95 16.86 2.62
C VAL A 474 -12.06 15.97 1.77
N LYS A 475 -12.65 15.05 0.99
CA LYS A 475 -11.93 14.14 0.07
C LYS A 475 -12.60 14.15 -1.30
N ALA A 476 -11.80 14.18 -2.36
CA ALA A 476 -12.23 13.86 -3.71
C ALA A 476 -11.55 12.59 -4.24
N CYS A 477 -12.33 11.76 -4.92
CA CYS A 477 -11.89 10.61 -5.73
C CYS A 477 -11.05 9.50 -5.05
N ASP A 478 -11.02 8.32 -5.69
CA ASP A 478 -10.21 7.15 -5.31
C ASP A 478 -9.29 6.76 -6.47
N PHE A 479 -7.98 7.05 -6.33
CA PHE A 479 -6.84 6.60 -7.16
C PHE A 479 -6.92 6.72 -8.70
N CYS A 480 -8.04 7.20 -9.25
CA CYS A 480 -8.38 7.13 -10.66
C CYS A 480 -7.80 8.32 -11.43
N ASN A 481 -7.17 8.07 -12.57
CA ASN A 481 -6.62 9.12 -13.44
C ASN A 481 -7.67 9.69 -14.42
N LEU A 482 -8.96 9.41 -14.19
CA LEU A 482 -10.11 9.94 -14.94
C LEU A 482 -10.84 11.05 -14.16
N GLU A 483 -10.11 11.77 -13.32
CA GLU A 483 -10.58 12.99 -12.68
C GLU A 483 -10.97 14.00 -13.77
N LYS A 484 -12.15 14.63 -13.61
CA LYS A 484 -12.54 15.75 -14.46
C LYS A 484 -12.05 17.03 -13.81
N ASP A 485 -11.23 17.79 -14.54
CA ASP A 485 -10.70 19.09 -14.10
C ASP A 485 -11.82 20.07 -13.71
N GLU A 486 -13.01 19.93 -14.30
CA GLU A 486 -14.25 20.67 -14.00
C GLU A 486 -14.69 20.55 -12.53
N ALA A 487 -14.38 19.43 -11.85
CA ALA A 487 -14.97 19.07 -10.55
C ALA A 487 -14.02 19.17 -9.35
N ILE A 488 -12.70 19.11 -9.58
CA ILE A 488 -11.70 19.17 -8.51
C ILE A 488 -11.63 20.55 -7.82
N PRO A 489 -11.76 21.71 -8.51
CA PRO A 489 -11.75 23.03 -7.88
C PRO A 489 -12.82 23.21 -6.80
N VAL A 490 -14.00 22.61 -6.95
CA VAL A 490 -15.08 22.61 -5.95
C VAL A 490 -14.67 21.86 -4.69
N ALA A 491 -14.04 20.68 -4.81
CA ALA A 491 -13.54 19.93 -3.67
C ALA A 491 -12.43 20.70 -2.92
N GLU A 492 -11.53 21.37 -3.64
CA GLU A 492 -10.53 22.22 -3.00
C GLU A 492 -11.14 23.45 -2.32
N GLN A 493 -12.18 24.06 -2.91
CA GLN A 493 -12.86 25.21 -2.33
C GLN A 493 -13.60 24.82 -1.05
N LEU A 494 -14.32 23.69 -1.06
CA LEU A 494 -14.92 23.11 0.15
C LEU A 494 -13.86 22.84 1.22
N ASN A 495 -12.69 22.31 0.84
CA ASN A 495 -11.61 22.10 1.79
C ASN A 495 -11.02 23.42 2.35
N ARG A 496 -10.86 24.46 1.52
CA ARG A 496 -10.39 25.78 1.96
C ARG A 496 -11.34 26.48 2.93
N LEU A 497 -12.65 26.19 2.85
CA LEU A 497 -13.69 26.79 3.71
C LEU A 497 -13.98 25.96 4.97
N LEU A 498 -14.04 24.63 4.85
CA LEU A 498 -14.58 23.73 5.87
C LEU A 498 -13.54 22.75 6.45
N GLY A 499 -12.43 22.49 5.75
CA GLY A 499 -11.45 21.47 6.12
C GLY A 499 -10.76 21.76 7.44
N GLY A 500 -10.88 20.85 8.40
CA GLY A 500 -10.30 20.97 9.74
C GLY A 500 -11.08 21.88 10.71
N VAL A 501 -12.23 22.44 10.30
CA VAL A 501 -13.11 23.19 11.21
C VAL A 501 -13.83 22.21 12.13
N ARG A 502 -13.90 22.53 13.44
CA ARG A 502 -14.55 21.69 14.46
C ARG A 502 -16.04 21.52 14.23
N THR A 503 -16.53 20.31 14.50
CA THR A 503 -17.92 19.90 14.37
C THR A 503 -18.40 19.14 15.62
N PRO A 504 -19.72 18.96 15.85
CA PRO A 504 -20.23 18.24 17.04
C PRO A 504 -19.82 16.76 17.09
N LYS A 505 -19.57 16.17 15.91
CA LYS A 505 -18.80 14.94 15.67
C LYS A 505 -18.05 15.11 14.35
N GLU A 506 -16.97 14.37 14.13
CA GLU A 506 -16.29 14.22 12.83
C GLU A 506 -17.30 14.06 11.69
N LEU A 507 -17.10 14.85 10.61
CA LEU A 507 -17.99 15.00 9.47
C LEU A 507 -17.24 14.70 8.16
N MET A 508 -17.71 13.70 7.40
CA MET A 508 -17.09 13.34 6.13
C MET A 508 -17.80 14.01 4.93
N ILE A 509 -17.04 14.81 4.16
CA ILE A 509 -17.50 15.44 2.91
C ILE A 509 -16.77 14.77 1.73
N GLY A 510 -17.49 13.94 0.99
CA GLY A 510 -16.96 13.19 -0.15
C GLY A 510 -17.40 13.76 -1.50
N LEU A 511 -16.47 13.94 -2.44
CA LEU A 511 -16.76 14.35 -3.81
C LEU A 511 -16.26 13.35 -4.85
N ASN A 512 -17.11 13.03 -5.83
CA ASN A 512 -16.73 12.24 -7.00
C ASN A 512 -16.73 13.12 -8.25
N GLY A 513 -15.56 13.27 -8.88
CA GLY A 513 -15.40 14.03 -10.12
C GLY A 513 -16.05 13.40 -11.37
N CYS A 514 -16.73 12.26 -11.24
CA CYS A 514 -17.56 11.71 -12.31
C CYS A 514 -18.70 10.82 -11.78
N GLY A 515 -19.76 10.71 -12.58
CA GLY A 515 -20.94 9.88 -12.33
C GLY A 515 -20.71 8.36 -12.37
N MET A 516 -19.47 7.87 -12.49
CA MET A 516 -19.13 6.46 -12.29
C MET A 516 -19.17 6.04 -10.81
N ALA A 517 -19.28 6.99 -9.87
CA ALA A 517 -19.45 6.74 -8.44
C ALA A 517 -18.37 5.85 -7.78
N CYS A 518 -17.15 5.78 -8.36
CA CYS A 518 -16.11 4.82 -7.94
C CYS A 518 -15.62 4.98 -6.49
N TYR A 519 -15.55 6.22 -5.97
CA TYR A 519 -15.37 6.48 -4.55
C TYR A 519 -16.74 6.49 -3.84
N GLY A 520 -16.78 5.97 -2.61
CA GLY A 520 -17.99 5.90 -1.78
C GLY A 520 -18.52 7.23 -1.24
N ALA A 521 -18.46 8.36 -1.97
CA ALA A 521 -19.05 9.63 -1.54
C ALA A 521 -20.53 9.51 -1.14
N VAL A 522 -21.29 8.63 -1.80
CA VAL A 522 -22.69 8.29 -1.47
C VAL A 522 -22.86 7.50 -0.15
N MET A 523 -21.78 7.20 0.57
CA MET A 523 -21.76 6.57 1.90
C MET A 523 -21.25 7.50 3.01
N GLU A 524 -20.75 8.69 2.66
CA GLU A 524 -20.25 9.69 3.61
C GLU A 524 -21.39 10.57 4.16
N ASP A 525 -21.11 11.38 5.19
CA ASP A 525 -22.14 12.24 5.81
C ASP A 525 -22.72 13.27 4.81
N ILE A 526 -21.87 13.86 3.96
CA ILE A 526 -22.24 14.72 2.83
C ILE A 526 -21.55 14.18 1.57
N GLY A 527 -22.33 13.66 0.62
CA GLY A 527 -21.86 13.11 -0.65
C GLY A 527 -22.18 14.01 -1.83
N ILE A 528 -21.21 14.22 -2.72
CA ILE A 528 -21.34 15.06 -3.92
C ILE A 528 -20.88 14.26 -5.14
N VAL A 529 -21.69 14.18 -6.20
CA VAL A 529 -21.36 13.45 -7.43
C VAL A 529 -21.49 14.37 -8.64
N PHE A 530 -20.40 14.59 -9.38
CA PHE A 530 -20.42 15.40 -10.59
C PHE A 530 -20.85 14.58 -11.81
N ARG A 531 -21.95 14.99 -12.46
CA ARG A 531 -22.58 14.26 -13.57
C ARG A 531 -23.20 15.27 -14.56
N ARG A 532 -22.95 15.07 -15.85
CA ARG A 532 -23.54 15.88 -16.95
C ARG A 532 -23.33 17.42 -16.84
N GLY A 533 -22.26 17.86 -16.18
CA GLY A 533 -21.96 19.30 -16.01
C GLY A 533 -22.51 19.93 -14.74
N ALA A 534 -23.14 19.14 -13.86
CA ALA A 534 -23.74 19.61 -12.60
C ALA A 534 -23.50 18.61 -11.45
N TYR A 535 -23.93 18.96 -10.24
CA TYR A 535 -23.68 18.21 -9.02
C TYR A 535 -24.97 17.62 -8.44
N ASP A 536 -24.93 16.32 -8.14
CA ASP A 536 -25.97 15.62 -7.38
C ASP A 536 -25.53 15.54 -5.90
N LEU A 537 -26.42 15.91 -4.98
CA LEU A 537 -26.15 16.06 -3.56
C LEU A 537 -26.87 14.99 -2.73
N PHE A 538 -26.10 14.33 -1.86
CA PHE A 538 -26.53 13.24 -1.00
C PHE A 538 -26.24 13.58 0.47
N LEU A 539 -27.18 13.31 1.39
CA LEU A 539 -27.03 13.63 2.82
C LEU A 539 -27.29 12.44 3.75
N GLY A 540 -26.52 12.38 4.83
CA GLY A 540 -26.76 11.49 5.97
C GLY A 540 -26.32 10.04 5.74
N GLY A 541 -25.23 9.80 5.01
CA GLY A 541 -24.67 8.46 4.86
C GLY A 541 -24.06 7.90 6.15
N LYS A 542 -23.90 6.58 6.18
CA LYS A 542 -23.17 5.88 7.24
C LYS A 542 -22.45 4.65 6.68
N LYS A 543 -21.13 4.77 6.60
CA LYS A 543 -20.20 3.82 5.97
C LYS A 543 -19.91 2.53 6.77
N ILE A 544 -19.99 2.55 8.11
CA ILE A 544 -19.46 1.47 8.98
C ILE A 544 -20.45 1.06 10.08
N GLY A 545 -20.47 -0.25 10.42
CA GLY A 545 -21.20 -0.86 11.54
C GLY A 545 -22.62 -1.33 11.20
N ARG A 546 -23.22 -2.19 12.05
CA ARG A 546 -24.46 -2.96 11.80
C ARG A 546 -25.56 -2.23 11.01
N ASN A 547 -25.88 -1.00 11.38
CA ASN A 547 -26.87 -0.17 10.68
C ASN A 547 -26.18 0.77 9.66
N ALA A 548 -25.41 0.24 8.72
CA ALA A 548 -24.78 1.03 7.64
C ALA A 548 -25.80 1.27 6.52
N HIS A 549 -25.74 2.45 5.90
CA HIS A 549 -26.65 2.83 4.81
C HIS A 549 -26.06 3.94 3.94
N PRO A 550 -26.44 4.02 2.65
CA PRO A 550 -26.09 5.15 1.81
C PRO A 550 -26.76 6.44 2.29
N ALA A 551 -26.16 7.56 1.90
CA ALA A 551 -26.73 8.88 1.98
C ALA A 551 -27.94 9.01 1.04
N GLN A 552 -28.90 9.86 1.42
CA GLN A 552 -30.13 10.09 0.65
C GLN A 552 -29.87 11.14 -0.43
N LEU A 553 -30.20 10.85 -1.69
CA LEU A 553 -30.22 11.85 -2.76
C LEU A 553 -31.28 12.92 -2.44
N VAL A 554 -30.85 14.14 -2.15
CA VAL A 554 -31.74 15.26 -1.78
C VAL A 554 -31.94 16.27 -2.91
N ALA A 555 -31.00 16.38 -3.84
CA ALA A 555 -31.09 17.22 -5.03
C ALA A 555 -30.20 16.67 -6.16
N GLU A 556 -30.64 16.84 -7.40
CA GLU A 556 -29.86 16.58 -8.62
C GLU A 556 -29.59 17.91 -9.35
N GLY A 557 -28.49 17.99 -10.11
CA GLY A 557 -28.29 19.07 -11.08
C GLY A 557 -27.93 20.46 -10.53
N ILE A 558 -27.37 20.56 -9.32
CA ILE A 558 -26.91 21.83 -8.73
C ILE A 558 -25.71 22.40 -9.53
N SER A 559 -25.64 23.72 -9.72
CA SER A 559 -24.50 24.37 -10.40
C SER A 559 -23.20 24.37 -9.56
N ALA A 560 -22.07 24.73 -10.18
CA ALA A 560 -20.79 24.85 -9.48
C ALA A 560 -20.76 26.04 -8.51
N GLU A 561 -21.52 27.09 -8.83
CA GLU A 561 -21.70 28.31 -8.07
C GLU A 561 -22.57 28.09 -6.83
N GLU A 562 -23.57 27.20 -6.90
CA GLU A 562 -24.53 26.93 -5.82
C GLU A 562 -24.09 25.80 -4.88
N ILE A 563 -23.38 24.78 -5.37
CA ILE A 563 -23.05 23.58 -4.56
C ILE A 563 -22.20 23.93 -3.32
N VAL A 564 -21.29 24.90 -3.43
CA VAL A 564 -20.45 25.32 -2.29
C VAL A 564 -21.25 26.06 -1.21
N PRO A 565 -22.00 27.15 -1.51
CA PRO A 565 -22.92 27.78 -0.55
C PRO A 565 -23.90 26.81 0.10
N VAL A 566 -24.46 25.86 -0.65
CA VAL A 566 -25.40 24.85 -0.12
C VAL A 566 -24.73 23.96 0.93
N VAL A 567 -23.52 23.45 0.64
CA VAL A 567 -22.78 22.60 1.59
C VAL A 567 -22.29 23.42 2.79
N GLU A 568 -21.91 24.68 2.62
CA GLU A 568 -21.58 25.59 3.73
C GLU A 568 -22.79 25.83 4.65
N GLN A 569 -23.99 26.05 4.09
CA GLN A 569 -25.22 26.20 4.87
C GLN A 569 -25.56 24.93 5.67
N ILE A 570 -25.38 23.74 5.07
CA ILE A 570 -25.59 22.45 5.74
C ILE A 570 -24.57 22.25 6.87
N PHE A 571 -23.28 22.49 6.60
CA PHE A 571 -22.20 22.43 7.59
C PHE A 571 -22.46 23.37 8.77
N ARG A 572 -22.90 24.60 8.48
CA ARG A 572 -23.21 25.61 9.48
C ARG A 572 -24.40 25.19 10.35
N LEU A 573 -25.49 24.70 9.74
CA LEU A 573 -26.65 24.19 10.47
C LEU A 573 -26.29 23.02 11.40
N TYR A 574 -25.43 22.10 10.95
CA TYR A 574 -24.93 21.01 11.79
C TYR A 574 -24.08 21.54 12.96
N THR A 575 -23.18 22.48 12.69
CA THR A 575 -22.30 23.06 13.72
C THR A 575 -23.04 23.91 14.74
N GLU A 576 -24.12 24.59 14.35
CA GLU A 576 -24.97 25.40 15.24
C GLU A 576 -26.02 24.59 16.03
N LYS A 577 -26.52 23.46 15.48
CA LYS A 577 -27.70 22.73 16.03
C LYS A 577 -27.44 21.24 16.36
N GLY A 578 -26.28 20.70 16.02
CA GLY A 578 -25.89 19.33 16.36
C GLY A 578 -25.54 19.20 17.85
N HIS A 579 -25.92 18.09 18.46
CA HIS A 579 -25.60 17.82 19.86
C HIS A 579 -24.16 17.28 19.99
N PRO A 580 -23.48 17.45 21.14
CA PRO A 580 -22.15 16.89 21.34
C PRO A 580 -22.11 15.38 21.08
N ASN A 581 -21.11 14.92 20.32
CA ASN A 581 -20.91 13.53 19.89
C ASN A 581 -22.02 12.97 18.95
N GLU A 582 -22.88 13.81 18.38
CA GLU A 582 -23.92 13.41 17.41
C GLU A 582 -23.38 13.37 15.96
N ARG A 583 -23.28 12.17 15.37
CA ARG A 583 -22.98 11.99 13.93
C ARG A 583 -24.05 12.61 13.02
N PHE A 584 -23.67 13.14 11.87
CA PHE A 584 -24.54 13.93 10.99
C PHE A 584 -25.79 13.18 10.49
N HIS A 585 -25.72 11.87 10.20
CA HIS A 585 -26.92 11.09 9.85
C HIS A 585 -28.01 11.10 10.96
N LYS A 586 -27.61 11.13 12.25
CA LYS A 586 -28.56 11.26 13.38
C LYS A 586 -29.14 12.67 13.45
N PHE A 587 -28.28 13.68 13.25
CA PHE A 587 -28.70 15.08 13.17
C PHE A 587 -29.73 15.30 12.05
N PHE A 588 -29.47 14.80 10.84
CA PHE A 588 -30.37 14.91 9.70
C PHE A 588 -31.73 14.24 9.97
N LYS A 589 -31.73 13.01 10.54
CA LYS A 589 -32.97 12.34 10.98
C LYS A 589 -33.70 13.08 12.10
N ARG A 590 -32.99 13.70 13.05
CA ARG A 590 -33.57 14.41 14.20
C ARG A 590 -34.19 15.75 13.83
N VAL A 591 -33.52 16.53 12.97
CA VAL A 591 -33.98 17.88 12.59
C VAL A 591 -35.02 17.81 11.47
N GLY A 592 -34.97 16.77 10.62
CA GLY A 592 -35.99 16.50 9.59
C GLY A 592 -35.85 17.37 8.34
N ASP A 593 -35.58 18.66 8.51
CA ASP A 593 -35.22 19.62 7.45
C ASP A 593 -33.82 20.20 7.73
N VAL A 594 -32.89 19.99 6.80
CA VAL A 594 -31.57 20.63 6.82
C VAL A 594 -31.37 21.38 5.51
N ALA A 595 -31.30 22.70 5.59
CA ALA A 595 -31.15 23.62 4.44
C ALA A 595 -32.25 23.53 3.36
N GLY A 596 -33.47 23.09 3.71
CA GLY A 596 -34.58 22.84 2.78
C GLY A 596 -34.65 21.40 2.27
N PHE A 597 -33.71 20.54 2.67
CA PHE A 597 -33.69 19.12 2.31
C PHE A 597 -34.35 18.29 3.40
N LEU A 598 -35.40 17.55 3.02
CA LEU A 598 -36.18 16.72 3.93
C LEU A 598 -35.58 15.30 4.05
N HIS A 599 -35.23 14.90 5.27
CA HIS A 599 -34.88 13.51 5.59
C HIS A 599 -36.10 12.60 5.40
N ARG A 600 -35.94 11.55 4.60
CA ARG A 600 -36.94 10.49 4.39
C ARG A 600 -36.55 9.29 5.24
N GLU A 601 -37.53 8.56 5.79
CA GLU A 601 -37.21 7.27 6.40
C GLU A 601 -36.80 6.29 5.30
N HIS A 602 -35.63 5.67 5.43
CA HIS A 602 -35.28 4.51 4.60
C HIS A 602 -36.32 3.41 4.84
N ALA A 603 -36.74 2.71 3.78
CA ALA A 603 -37.52 1.50 3.93
C ALA A 603 -36.77 0.53 4.87
N PRO A 604 -37.48 -0.20 5.76
CA PRO A 604 -36.83 -1.08 6.73
C PRO A 604 -35.91 -2.06 6.00
N GLN A 605 -34.63 -2.07 6.37
CA GLN A 605 -33.70 -3.10 5.92
C GLN A 605 -34.27 -4.46 6.33
N VAL A 606 -34.32 -5.40 5.38
CA VAL A 606 -34.72 -6.78 5.67
C VAL A 606 -33.83 -7.32 6.80
N GLU A 607 -34.43 -7.93 7.82
CA GLU A 607 -33.67 -8.60 8.88
C GLU A 607 -32.93 -9.82 8.35
N VAL A 608 -31.76 -9.56 7.75
CA VAL A 608 -30.73 -10.56 7.57
C VAL A 608 -30.16 -10.83 8.97
N ASN A 609 -30.42 -12.03 9.49
CA ASN A 609 -29.70 -12.54 10.65
C ASN A 609 -28.22 -12.68 10.26
N ALA A 610 -27.43 -11.65 10.59
CA ALA A 610 -25.99 -11.67 10.39
C ALA A 610 -25.38 -12.68 11.36
N VAL A 611 -24.92 -13.82 10.84
CA VAL A 611 -24.23 -14.87 11.63
C VAL A 611 -22.74 -14.52 11.76
N CYS A 612 -22.50 -13.28 12.19
CA CYS A 612 -21.31 -12.79 12.88
C CYS A 612 -21.89 -12.14 14.15
N GLY A 613 -21.65 -12.67 15.33
CA GLY A 613 -20.33 -12.94 15.89
C GLY A 613 -20.30 -12.04 17.12
N ASP A 614 -20.38 -12.66 18.30
CA ASP A 614 -20.51 -11.98 19.60
C ASP A 614 -19.14 -11.54 20.14
#